data_AF-W8Y3Q6-F1
#
_entry.id   AF-W8Y3Q6-F1
#
_cell.length_a   1.000
_cell.length_b   1.000
_cell.length_c   1.000
_cell.angle_alpha   90.00
_cell.angle_beta   90.00
_cell.angle_gamma   90.00
#
_symmetry.space_group_name_H-M   'P 1'
#
loop_
_entity.id
_entity.type
_entity.pdbx_description
1 polymer ?
#
loop_
_entity_poly.entity_id
_entity_poly.type
_entity_poly.pdbx_seq_one_letter_code
_entity_poly.pdbx_strand_id
1 'polypeptide(L)' 'MKKTIYKLFQIYILYNVIVLCIIYPKAYAQQDIKATLDKYIEKFIKEQNIPGAAVAIVHNKDVFFTKTWGITGESEKK' A
#
# COMPACT_ATOMS: atom_id res chain seq x y z
N MET A 1 -14.27 51.36 -0.29
CA MET A 1 -13.18 50.74 0.50
C MET A 1 -13.61 49.51 1.29
N LYS A 2 -14.63 49.58 2.18
CA LYS A 2 -15.06 48.43 3.02
C LYS A 2 -15.42 47.15 2.25
N LYS A 3 -16.11 47.27 1.10
CA LYS A 3 -16.53 46.13 0.26
C LYS A 3 -15.34 45.39 -0.40
N THR A 4 -14.28 46.13 -0.76
CA THR A 4 -13.06 45.59 -1.35
C THR A 4 -12.23 44.84 -0.30
N ILE A 5 -12.15 45.39 0.91
CA ILE A 5 -11.48 44.76 2.06
C ILE A 5 -12.18 43.43 2.42
N TYR A 6 -13.51 43.41 2.44
CA TYR A 6 -14.27 42.19 2.71
C TYR A 6 -14.05 41.10 1.64
N LYS A 7 -14.00 41.46 0.36
CA LYS A 7 -13.66 40.52 -0.72
C LYS A 7 -12.24 39.95 -0.58
N LEU A 8 -11.26 40.79 -0.25
CA LEU A 8 -9.88 40.35 0.02
C LEU A 8 -9.81 39.38 1.19
N PHE A 9 -10.57 39.65 2.26
CA PHE A 9 -10.64 38.78 3.44
C PHE A 9 -11.25 37.42 3.11
N GLN A 10 -12.32 37.39 2.30
CA GLN A 10 -12.92 36.12 1.83
C GLN A 10 -11.96 35.30 0.98
N ILE A 11 -11.18 35.95 0.09
CA ILE A 11 -10.17 35.27 -0.73
C ILE A 11 -9.08 34.67 0.17
N TYR A 12 -8.66 35.40 1.20
CA TYR A 12 -7.64 34.93 2.14
C TYR A 12 -8.10 33.72 2.94
N ILE A 13 -9.34 33.74 3.44
CA ILE A 13 -9.94 32.58 4.14
C ILE A 13 -10.03 31.38 3.19
N LEU A 14 -10.53 31.58 1.97
CA LEU A 14 -10.66 30.52 0.99
C LEU A 14 -9.31 29.90 0.65
N TYR A 15 -8.27 30.71 0.47
CA TYR A 15 -6.91 30.24 0.22
C TYR A 15 -6.37 29.38 1.36
N ASN A 16 -6.56 29.80 2.61
CA ASN A 16 -6.13 29.02 3.78
C ASN A 16 -6.85 27.68 3.89
N VAL A 17 -8.17 27.64 3.61
CA VAL A 17 -8.95 26.39 3.60
C VAL A 17 -8.46 25.44 2.50
N ILE A 18 -8.20 25.96 1.30
CA ILE A 18 -7.69 25.17 0.17
C ILE A 18 -6.30 24.60 0.49
N VAL A 19 -5.40 25.41 1.05
CA VAL A 19 -4.07 24.96 1.47
C VAL A 19 -4.18 23.84 2.51
N LEU A 20 -5.08 23.97 3.49
CA LEU A 20 -5.31 22.92 4.50
C LEU A 20 -5.78 21.59 3.86
N CYS A 21 -6.67 21.65 2.86
CA CYS A 21 -7.19 20.48 2.16
C CYS A 21 -6.16 19.81 1.24
N ILE A 22 -5.16 20.55 0.74
CA ILE A 22 -4.12 19.99 -0.14
C ILE A 22 -2.98 19.37 0.68
N ILE A 23 -2.70 19.86 1.89
CA ILE A 23 -1.56 19.41 2.69
C ILE A 23 -1.73 17.94 3.14
N TYR A 24 -2.94 17.43 3.38
CA TYR A 24 -3.17 16.00 3.66
C TYR A 24 -4.58 15.57 3.17
N PRO A 25 -4.68 14.44 2.47
CA PRO A 25 -4.12 13.18 2.92
C PRO A 25 -3.07 12.69 1.93
N LYS A 26 -1.83 12.55 2.41
CA LYS A 26 -1.10 11.33 2.02
C LYS A 26 -1.99 10.18 2.49
N ALA A 27 -2.92 9.75 1.65
CA ALA A 27 -3.38 8.40 1.70
C ALA A 27 -2.07 7.62 1.56
N TYR A 28 -1.51 7.19 2.69
CA TYR A 28 -0.62 6.04 2.71
C TYR A 28 -1.48 4.97 2.07
N ALA A 29 -1.45 4.90 0.74
CA ALA A 29 -2.10 3.87 -0.04
C ALA A 29 -1.61 2.61 0.65
N GLN A 30 -2.53 1.96 1.38
CA GLN A 30 -2.25 0.94 2.38
C GLN A 30 -1.17 0.07 1.78
N GLN A 31 0.06 0.22 2.30
CA GLN A 31 1.23 -0.35 1.64
C GLN A 31 0.88 -1.80 1.40
N ASP A 32 0.93 -2.26 0.15
CA ASP A 32 0.43 -3.60 -0.15
C ASP A 32 1.36 -4.60 0.53
N ILE A 33 0.98 -4.98 1.76
CA ILE A 33 1.77 -5.82 2.65
C ILE A 33 1.96 -7.17 1.98
N LYS A 34 0.97 -7.63 1.21
CA LYS A 34 1.06 -8.90 0.47
C LYS A 34 2.09 -8.78 -0.66
N ALA A 35 2.08 -7.70 -1.43
CA ALA A 35 3.08 -7.46 -2.46
C ALA A 35 4.50 -7.25 -1.89
N THR A 36 4.61 -6.63 -0.72
CA THR A 36 5.90 -6.44 -0.04
C THR A 36 6.43 -7.77 0.48
N LEU A 37 5.57 -8.58 1.07
CA LEU A 37 5.89 -9.91 1.58
C LEU A 37 6.30 -10.86 0.45
N ASP A 38 5.57 -10.84 -0.67
CA ASP A 38 5.90 -11.61 -1.87
C ASP A 38 7.32 -11.33 -2.36
N LYS A 39 7.65 -10.05 -2.58
CA LYS A 39 8.99 -9.62 -3.01
C LYS A 39 10.07 -10.00 -2.00
N TYR A 40 9.79 -9.88 -0.71
CA TYR A 40 10.73 -10.24 0.35
C TYR A 40 11.05 -11.74 0.33
N ILE A 41 10.01 -12.59 0.30
CA ILE A 41 10.18 -14.04 0.30
C ILE A 41 10.87 -14.50 -0.98
N GLU A 42 10.48 -13.96 -2.15
CA GLU A 42 11.11 -14.29 -3.43
C GLU A 42 12.61 -13.95 -3.41
N LYS A 43 12.97 -12.77 -2.91
CA LYS A 43 14.37 -12.36 -2.76
C LYS A 43 15.13 -13.33 -1.85
N PHE A 44 14.57 -13.67 -0.70
CA PHE A 44 15.18 -14.59 0.26
C PHE A 44 15.41 -15.98 -0.35
N ILE A 45 14.41 -16.54 -1.03
CA ILE A 45 14.51 -17.86 -1.68
C ILE A 45 15.64 -17.87 -2.72
N LYS A 46 15.75 -16.80 -3.52
CA LYS A 46 16.83 -16.65 -4.51
C LYS A 46 18.21 -16.53 -3.85
N GLU A 47 18.34 -15.70 -2.82
CA GLU A 47 19.62 -15.47 -2.12
C GLU A 47 20.12 -16.73 -1.40
N GLN A 48 19.20 -17.52 -0.84
CA GLN A 48 19.53 -18.76 -0.13
C GLN A 48 19.58 -19.99 -1.05
N ASN A 49 19.42 -19.81 -2.37
CA ASN A 49 19.35 -20.91 -3.36
C ASN A 49 18.33 -22.01 -2.97
N ILE A 50 17.18 -21.61 -2.43
CA ILE A 50 16.13 -22.54 -2.05
C ILE A 50 15.37 -22.96 -3.33
N PRO A 51 15.30 -24.26 -3.66
CA PRO A 51 14.71 -24.73 -4.93
C PRO A 51 13.19 -24.54 -5.02
N GLY A 52 12.51 -24.47 -3.87
CA GLY A 52 11.08 -24.20 -3.78
C GLY A 52 10.63 -24.07 -2.32
N ALA A 53 9.52 -23.38 -2.10
CA ALA A 53 8.94 -23.16 -0.79
C ALA A 53 7.43 -22.91 -0.88
N ALA A 54 6.69 -23.35 0.14
CA ALA A 54 5.27 -23.03 0.31
C ALA A 54 5.12 -22.23 1.61
N VAL A 55 4.49 -21.06 1.55
CA VAL A 55 4.31 -20.19 2.71
C VAL A 55 2.83 -19.87 2.88
N ALA A 56 2.30 -20.13 4.07
CA ALA A 56 0.97 -19.73 4.49
C ALA A 56 1.05 -18.94 5.82
N ILE A 57 0.43 -17.76 5.86
CA ILE A 57 0.36 -16.91 7.05
C ILE A 57 -1.09 -16.75 7.43
N VAL A 58 -1.42 -17.09 8.68
CA VAL A 58 -2.76 -16.92 9.26
C VAL A 58 -2.74 -15.73 10.22
N HIS A 59 -3.74 -14.88 10.11
CA HIS A 59 -3.94 -13.74 11.00
C HIS A 59 -5.42 -13.62 11.34
N ASN A 60 -5.76 -13.44 12.62
CA ASN A 60 -7.16 -13.37 13.09
C ASN A 60 -8.05 -14.56 12.65
N LYS A 61 -7.48 -15.78 12.63
CA LYS A 61 -8.14 -17.02 12.19
C LYS A 61 -8.39 -17.13 10.68
N ASP A 62 -7.97 -16.15 9.89
CA ASP A 62 -8.08 -16.15 8.42
C ASP A 62 -6.71 -16.29 7.74
N VAL A 63 -6.68 -16.92 6.56
CA VAL A 63 -5.47 -17.00 5.73
C VAL A 63 -5.19 -15.61 5.14
N PHE A 64 -4.16 -14.96 5.66
CA PHE A 64 -3.73 -13.64 5.24
C PHE A 64 -2.90 -13.69 3.95
N PHE A 65 -2.01 -14.68 3.83
CA PHE A 65 -1.12 -14.85 2.69
C PHE A 65 -0.90 -16.34 2.42
N THR A 66 -0.95 -16.75 1.16
CA THR A 66 -0.57 -18.10 0.73
C THR A 66 0.09 -18.01 -0.63
N LYS A 67 1.28 -18.60 -0.77
CA LYS A 67 1.98 -18.67 -2.06
C LYS A 67 3.01 -19.80 -2.06
N THR A 68 3.19 -20.40 -3.23
CA THR A 68 4.19 -21.44 -3.50
C THR A 68 5.18 -20.95 -4.54
N TRP A 69 6.45 -21.26 -4.35
CA TRP A 69 7.55 -20.99 -5.26
C TRP A 69 8.32 -22.27 -5.55
N GLY A 70 8.98 -22.30 -6.70
CA GLY A 70 9.68 -23.47 -7.20
C GLY A 70 8.80 -24.32 -8.12
N ILE A 71 9.43 -25.28 -8.79
CA ILE A 71 8.73 -26.22 -9.67
C ILE A 71 8.34 -27.43 -8.83
N THR A 72 7.08 -27.50 -8.44
CA THR A 72 6.49 -28.73 -7.92
C THR A 72 6.02 -29.57 -9.11
N GLY A 73 6.03 -30.91 -8.99
CA GLY A 73 5.45 -31.80 -10.00
C GLY A 73 3.92 -31.73 -10.08
N GLU A 74 3.30 -30.86 -9.28
CA GLU A 74 1.87 -30.62 -9.27
C GLU A 74 1.55 -29.51 -10.27
N SER A 75 0.96 -29.88 -11.40
CA SER A 75 0.38 -28.93 -12.34
C SER A 75 -0.86 -28.34 -11.70
N GLU A 76 -1.00 -27.01 -11.71
CA GLU A 76 -2.26 -26.34 -11.39
C GLU A 76 -3.37 -27.01 -12.22
N LYS A 77 -4.26 -27.75 -11.55
CA LYS A 77 -5.48 -28.23 -12.20
C LYS A 77 -6.30 -26.99 -12.54
N LYS A 78 -6.35 -26.66 -13.83
CA LYS A 78 -7.29 -25.69 -14.41
C LYS A 78 -8.73 -26.05 -14.08
#